data_AF-A0A7V8VZY2-F1
#
_entry.id   AF-A0A7V8VZY2-F1
#
_cell.length_a   1.000
_cell.length_b   1.000
_cell.length_c   1.000
_cell.angle_alpha   90.00
_cell.angle_beta   90.00
_cell.angle_gamma   90.00
#
_symmetry.space_group_name_H-M   'P 1'
#
loop_
_entity.id
_entity.type
_entity.pdbx_description
1 polymer ?
#
loop_
_entity_poly.entity_id
_entity_poly.type
_entity_poly.pdbx_seq_one_letter_code
_entity_poly.pdbx_strand_id
1 'polypeptide(L)' 'IMGLLAAFAYLFPNTKFYILPFPFPIKAKFMVIIYAAIDLFGGLHPGGSDNIAHFAHLGGLIMGFLLVIIWNKTEKKTFY' A
#
# COMPACT_ATOMS: atom_id res chain seq x y z
N ILE A 1 7.06 2.94 5.91
CA ILE A 1 7.13 2.26 4.59
C ILE A 1 5.76 2.23 3.91
N MET A 2 4.69 1.79 4.58
CA MET A 2 3.37 1.64 3.96
C MET A 2 2.84 2.87 3.22
N GLY A 3 3.01 4.09 3.76
CA GLY A 3 2.59 5.30 3.03
C GLY A 3 3.29 5.52 1.69
N LEU A 4 4.58 5.16 1.59
CA LEU A 4 5.31 5.20 0.31
C LEU A 4 4.77 4.15 -0.67
N LEU A 5 4.43 2.96 -0.17
CA LEU A 5 3.84 1.90 -0.99
C LEU A 5 2.47 2.33 -1.56
N ALA A 6 1.62 2.96 -0.74
CA ALA A 6 0.35 3.51 -1.18
C ALA A 6 0.52 4.65 -2.21
N ALA A 7 1.46 5.57 -1.96
CA ALA A 7 1.79 6.63 -2.90
C ALA A 7 2.31 6.08 -4.24
N PHE A 8 3.21 5.10 -4.20
CA PHE A 8 3.73 4.44 -5.38
C PHE A 8 2.63 3.74 -6.19
N ALA A 9 1.74 3.00 -5.54
CA ALA A 9 0.65 2.32 -6.22
C ALA A 9 -0.38 3.28 -6.83
N TYR A 10 -0.51 4.48 -6.29
CA TYR A 10 -1.33 5.54 -6.87
C TYR A 10 -0.70 6.14 -8.13
N LEU A 11 0.60 6.45 -8.10
CA LEU A 11 1.32 7.05 -9.22
C LEU A 11 1.63 6.05 -10.34
N PHE A 12 1.98 4.81 -9.98
CA PHE A 12 2.34 3.74 -10.92
C PHE A 12 1.48 2.49 -10.75
N PRO A 13 0.15 2.61 -10.88
CA PRO A 13 -0.78 1.52 -10.56
C PRO A 13 -0.60 0.28 -11.44
N ASN A 14 0.00 0.44 -12.62
CA ASN A 14 0.23 -0.64 -13.58
C ASN A 14 1.67 -1.19 -13.57
N THR A 15 2.55 -0.69 -12.70
CA THR A 15 3.89 -1.29 -12.54
C THR A 15 3.74 -2.75 -12.13
N LYS A 16 4.42 -3.62 -12.88
CA LYS A 16 4.35 -5.07 -12.73
C LYS A 16 5.51 -5.54 -11.88
N PHE A 17 5.20 -6.23 -10.79
CA PHE A 17 6.18 -6.90 -9.93
C PHE A 17 6.10 -8.40 -10.12
N TYR A 18 7.26 -9.05 -10.22
CA TYR A 18 7.37 -10.50 -10.12
C TYR A 18 7.67 -10.85 -8.67
N ILE A 19 6.69 -11.46 -7.99
CA ILE A 19 6.82 -11.90 -6.61
C ILE A 19 7.06 -13.40 -6.65
N LEU A 20 8.25 -13.86 -6.26
CA LEU A 20 8.53 -15.28 -6.15
C LEU A 20 7.67 -15.89 -5.03
N PRO A 21 7.06 -17.08 -5.22
CA PRO A 21 7.20 -18.01 -6.35
C PRO A 21 6.12 -17.85 -7.44
N PHE A 22 5.31 -16.79 -7.44
CA PHE A 22 4.21 -16.63 -8.40
C PHE A 22 4.74 -16.37 -9.83
N PRO A 23 4.35 -17.19 -10.84
CA PRO A 23 4.91 -17.12 -12.19
C PRO A 23 4.27 -16.03 -13.07
N PHE A 24 3.45 -15.14 -12.50
CA PHE A 24 2.77 -14.06 -13.22
C PHE A 24 2.98 -12.71 -12.54
N PRO A 25 3.06 -11.61 -13.31
CA PRO A 25 3.27 -10.29 -12.75
C PRO A 25 2.03 -9.78 -12.03
N ILE A 26 2.23 -9.18 -10.85
CA ILE A 26 1.18 -8.54 -10.06
C ILE A 26 1.35 -7.02 -10.16
N LYS A 27 0.25 -6.30 -10.44
CA LYS A 27 0.28 -4.84 -10.52
C LYS A 27 0.38 -4.21 -9.14
N ALA A 28 1.11 -3.10 -9.02
CA ALA A 28 1.30 -2.35 -7.78
C ALA A 28 -0.01 -2.07 -7.01
N LYS A 29 -1.07 -1.67 -7.73
CA LYS A 29 -2.39 -1.41 -7.14
C LYS A 29 -2.98 -2.63 -6.40
N PHE A 30 -2.76 -3.83 -6.91
CA PHE A 30 -3.25 -5.05 -6.28
C PHE A 30 -2.41 -5.43 -5.06
N MET A 31 -1.10 -5.18 -5.10
CA MET A 31 -0.23 -5.42 -3.94
C MET A 31 -0.70 -4.59 -2.74
N VAL A 32 -0.96 -3.30 -2.92
CA VAL A 32 -1.44 -2.44 -1.82
C VAL A 32 -2.76 -2.92 -1.25
N ILE A 33 -3.71 -3.34 -2.10
CA ILE A 33 -5.01 -3.87 -1.64
C ILE A 33 -4.80 -5.16 -0.83
N ILE A 34 -3.94 -6.06 -1.32
CA ILE A 34 -3.63 -7.32 -0.63
C ILE A 34 -2.98 -7.04 0.73
N TYR A 35 -1.97 -6.17 0.78
CA TYR A 35 -1.32 -5.80 2.05
C TYR A 35 -2.31 -5.16 3.03
N ALA A 36 -3.15 -4.25 2.57
CA ALA A 36 -4.19 -3.65 3.40
C ALA A 36 -5.16 -4.72 3.96
N ALA A 37 -5.57 -5.68 3.14
CA ALA A 37 -6.45 -6.77 3.56
C ALA A 37 -5.78 -7.69 4.60
N ILE A 38 -4.49 -8.01 4.41
CA ILE A 38 -3.71 -8.81 5.36
C ILE A 38 -3.58 -8.08 6.70
N ASP A 39 -3.20 -6.79 6.68
CA ASP A 39 -3.06 -6.01 7.92
C ASP A 39 -4.41 -5.80 8.61
N LEU A 40 -5.49 -5.57 7.88
CA LEU A 40 -6.82 -5.48 8.45
C LEU A 40 -7.25 -6.80 9.09
N PHE A 41 -7.03 -7.93 8.41
CA PHE A 41 -7.38 -9.23 8.95
C PHE A 41 -6.58 -9.56 10.22
N GLY A 42 -5.26 -9.33 10.21
CA GLY A 42 -4.39 -9.57 11.36
C GLY A 42 -4.70 -8.64 12.54
N GLY A 43 -4.98 -7.36 12.27
CA GLY A 43 -5.41 -6.41 13.30
C GLY A 43 -6.76 -6.74 13.93
N LEU A 44 -7.69 -7.35 13.17
CA LEU A 44 -8.99 -7.81 13.68
C LEU A 44 -8.93 -9.19 14.35
N HIS A 45 -7.96 -10.03 13.97
CA HIS A 45 -7.78 -11.39 14.48
C HIS A 45 -6.33 -11.61 14.92
N PRO A 46 -5.85 -10.89 15.96
CA PRO A 46 -4.48 -11.04 16.42
C PRO A 46 -4.26 -12.44 16.98
N GLY A 47 -3.22 -13.12 16.50
CA GLY A 47 -2.79 -14.41 17.05
C GLY A 47 -2.14 -14.24 18.43
N GLY A 48 -2.12 -15.30 19.24
CA GLY A 48 -1.55 -15.25 20.60
C GLY A 48 -0.06 -14.89 20.69
N SER A 49 0.67 -14.93 19.56
CA SER A 49 2.07 -14.51 19.44
C SER A 49 2.27 -13.36 18.44
N ASP A 50 1.20 -12.67 18.04
CA ASP A 50 1.27 -11.56 17.10
C ASP A 50 1.93 -10.34 17.75
N ASN A 51 2.98 -9.82 17.09
CA ASN A 51 3.74 -8.65 17.51
C ASN A 51 3.81 -7.60 16.38
N ILE A 52 2.89 -7.66 15.42
CA ILE A 52 2.83 -6.75 14.27
C ILE A 52 1.91 -5.56 14.57
N ALA A 53 2.39 -4.36 14.27
CA ALA A 53 1.61 -3.12 14.42
C ALA A 53 0.65 -2.89 13.23
N HIS A 54 -0.29 -3.80 13.02
CA HIS A 54 -1.21 -3.81 11.87
C HIS A 54 -1.93 -2.48 11.61
N PHE A 55 -2.48 -1.84 12.66
CA PHE A 55 -3.16 -0.56 12.50
C PHE A 55 -2.21 0.60 12.15
N ALA A 56 -0.94 0.53 12.56
CA ALA A 56 0.05 1.52 12.14
C ALA A 56 0.37 1.38 10.65
N HIS A 57 0.39 0.15 10.13
CA HIS A 57 0.51 -0.08 8.70
C HIS A 57 -0.67 0.49 7.92
N LEU A 58 -1.90 0.17 8.35
CA LEU A 58 -3.13 0.69 7.74
C LEU A 58 -3.20 2.22 7.77
N GLY A 59 -2.89 2.83 8.91
CA GLY A 59 -2.80 4.28 9.05
C GLY A 59 -1.77 4.88 8.09
N GLY A 60 -0.62 4.21 7.93
CA GLY A 60 0.40 4.57 6.95
C GLY A 60 -0.10 4.52 5.51
N LEU A 61 -0.81 3.43 5.12
CA LEU A 61 -1.40 3.30 3.78
C LEU A 61 -2.41 4.43 3.51
N ILE A 62 -3.31 4.69 4.44
CA ILE A 62 -4.34 5.73 4.32
C ILE A 62 -3.68 7.11 4.20
N MET A 63 -2.76 7.45 5.11
CA MET A 63 -2.14 8.77 5.13
C MET A 63 -1.29 9.01 3.88
N GLY A 64 -0.50 8.01 3.45
CA GLY A 64 0.29 8.11 2.21
C GLY A 64 -0.58 8.28 0.97
N PHE A 65 -1.70 7.57 0.89
CA PHE A 65 -2.66 7.69 -0.19
C PHE A 65 -3.35 9.07 -0.23
N LEU A 66 -3.73 9.62 0.93
CA LEU A 66 -4.30 10.96 1.01
C LEU A 66 -3.29 12.03 0.61
N LEU A 67 -2.05 11.95 1.11
CA LEU A 67 -0.99 12.90 0.79
C LEU A 67 -0.68 12.93 -0.70
N VAL A 68 -0.51 11.77 -1.34
CA VAL A 68 -0.22 11.70 -2.78
C VAL A 68 -1.38 12.26 -3.61
N ILE A 69 -2.63 12.06 -3.20
CA ILE A 69 -3.80 12.64 -3.88
C ILE A 69 -3.80 14.16 -3.75
N ILE A 70 -3.53 14.68 -2.55
CA ILE A 70 -3.49 16.13 -2.31
C ILE A 70 -2.39 16.76 -3.17
N TRP A 71 -1.18 16.21 -3.16
CA TRP A 71 -0.09 16.73 -3.98
C TRP A 71 -0.35 16.63 -5.48
N ASN A 72 -0.91 15.50 -5.94
CA ASN A 72 -1.26 15.34 -7.36
C ASN A 72 -2.37 16.31 -7.81
N LYS A 73 -3.24 16.74 -6.89
CA LYS A 73 -4.27 17.74 -7.20
C LYS A 73 -3.72 19.17 -7.21
N THR A 74 -2.81 19.48 -6.29
CA THR A 74 -2.31 20.86 -6.07
C THR A 74 -1.13 21.21 -6.98
N GLU A 75 -0.19 20.29 -7.23
CA GLU A 75 1.09 20.57 -7.91
C GLU A 75 1.25 19.84 -9.24
N LYS A 76 0.29 20.01 -10.16
CA LYS A 76 0.21 19.24 -11.41
C LYS A 76 1.36 19.42 -12.41
N LYS A 77 2.18 20.48 -12.28
CA LYS A 77 3.21 20.82 -13.28
C LYS A 77 4.54 20.08 -13.04
N THR A 78 4.78 19.65 -11.82
CA THR A 78 6.07 19.06 -11.40
C THR A 78 5.89 17.75 -10.63
N PHE A 79 4.66 17.43 -10.23
CA PHE A 79 4.34 16.20 -9.54
C PHE A 79 4.15 15.06 -10.56
N TYR A 80 5.21 14.27 -10.71
CA TYR A 80 5.37 13.04 -11.49
C TYR A 80 4.77 13.00 -12.91
#